data_AF-A0A8C9M9U6-F1
#
_entry.id   AF-A0A8C9M9U6-F1
#
_cell.length_a   1.000
_cell.length_b   1.000
_cell.length_c   1.000
_cell.angle_alpha   90.00
_cell.angle_beta   90.00
_cell.angle_gamma   90.00
#
_symmetry.space_group_name_H-M   'P 1'
#
loop_
_entity.id
_entity.type
_entity.pdbx_description
1 polymer ?
#
loop_
_entity_poly.entity_id
_entity_poly.type
_entity_poly.pdbx_seq_one_letter_code
_entity_poly.pdbx_strand_id
1 'polypeptide(L)'
;MGVFTSGADIFLGLWGMYVSPRSPGWMDFIQHLGVCSFVALISVGLLSMAFSGCLSTFIAFSSSWMVTCVLLCCSKHARCFILLFFLSCGLREGRDALIAAGTGIVILGHVGNIFHNFKGLLDSMTCNLRAKSFSIHFPLLKKYIEAIQWIYGLATHLSLFDDLISWNQTLAVSLFSPSQALEAQLNDTKGQVLGVLYQMVTATEVLSSLGRQLLALAGLLLVLLGTGLFMKRFLDPCGWKFENIFITKQFVRFDEMERQLQRPCVLPLNKKERKKFTSGFQS
;
A
#
# COMPACT_ATOMS: atom_id res chain seq x y z
N MET A 1 1.26 16.59 37.88
CA MET A 1 -0.12 16.10 37.56
C MET A 1 -1.04 17.17 36.96
N GLY A 2 -0.83 18.48 37.15
CA GLY A 2 -1.76 19.53 36.66
C GLY A 2 -1.64 19.98 35.19
N VAL A 3 -0.58 19.62 34.46
CA VAL A 3 -0.41 20.03 33.05
C VAL A 3 -1.26 19.18 32.09
N PHE A 4 -1.47 17.90 32.43
CA PHE A 4 -2.24 16.96 31.60
C PHE A 4 -3.74 17.25 31.64
N THR A 5 -4.27 17.71 32.77
CA THR A 5 -5.68 18.12 32.92
C THR A 5 -5.95 19.40 32.12
N SER A 6 -5.07 20.39 32.21
CA SER A 6 -5.22 21.65 31.45
C SER A 6 -5.20 21.45 29.94
N GLY A 7 -4.34 20.57 29.42
CA GLY A 7 -4.32 20.25 28.00
C GLY A 7 -5.60 19.57 27.51
N ALA A 8 -6.10 18.57 28.25
CA ALA A 8 -7.32 17.86 27.89
C ALA A 8 -8.56 18.77 27.85
N ASP A 9 -8.66 19.70 28.80
CA ASP A 9 -9.76 20.65 28.88
C ASP A 9 -9.76 21.64 27.71
N ILE A 10 -8.58 22.10 27.29
CA ILE A 10 -8.42 22.94 26.09
C ILE A 10 -8.84 22.19 24.83
N PHE A 11 -8.44 20.93 24.69
CA PHE A 11 -8.85 20.08 23.56
C PHE A 11 -10.35 19.84 23.52
N LEU A 12 -10.98 19.57 24.67
CA LEU A 12 -12.43 19.41 24.78
C LEU A 12 -13.17 20.71 24.42
N GLY A 13 -12.66 21.86 24.85
CA GLY A 13 -13.20 23.18 24.49
C GLY A 13 -13.14 23.45 22.98
N LEU A 14 -11.97 23.22 22.36
CA LEU A 14 -11.78 23.36 20.92
C LEU A 14 -12.71 22.43 20.12
N TRP A 15 -12.89 21.19 20.58
CA TRP A 15 -13.79 20.22 19.97
C TRP A 15 -15.26 20.62 20.09
N GLY A 16 -15.66 21.11 21.27
CA GLY A 16 -16.99 21.65 21.51
C GLY A 16 -17.31 22.80 20.55
N MET A 17 -16.37 23.73 20.39
CA MET A 17 -16.49 24.82 19.42
C MET A 17 -16.55 24.34 17.97
N TYR A 18 -15.80 23.30 17.62
CA TYR A 18 -15.83 22.73 16.26
C TYR A 18 -17.17 22.08 15.92
N VAL A 19 -17.85 21.40 16.85
CA VAL A 19 -19.12 20.70 16.56
C VAL A 19 -20.36 21.59 16.72
N SER A 20 -20.23 22.69 17.47
CA SER A 20 -21.33 23.60 17.79
C SER A 20 -21.88 24.34 16.55
N PRO A 21 -23.18 24.69 16.53
CA PRO A 21 -23.72 25.58 15.51
C PRO A 21 -22.97 26.93 15.56
N ARG A 22 -22.83 27.57 14.40
CA ARG A 22 -22.16 28.88 14.30
C ARG A 22 -22.89 29.88 15.19
N SER A 23 -22.20 30.46 16.15
CA SER A 23 -22.75 31.54 16.98
C SER A 23 -22.62 32.90 16.25
N PRO A 24 -23.50 33.87 16.58
CA PRO A 24 -23.54 35.16 15.89
C PRO A 24 -22.44 36.15 16.34
N GLY A 25 -21.70 35.86 17.42
CA GLY A 25 -20.66 36.74 17.95
C GLY A 25 -19.39 36.80 17.09
N TRP A 26 -18.80 38.00 16.95
CA TRP A 26 -17.55 38.20 16.18
C TRP A 26 -16.36 37.41 16.74
N MET A 27 -16.20 37.37 18.06
CA MET A 27 -15.10 36.65 18.72
C MET A 27 -15.22 35.14 18.47
N ASP A 28 -16.42 34.59 18.67
CA ASP A 28 -16.72 33.19 18.42
C ASP A 28 -16.57 32.81 16.95
N PHE A 29 -16.91 33.72 16.03
CA PHE A 29 -16.70 33.49 14.60
C PHE A 29 -15.22 33.36 14.25
N ILE A 30 -14.36 34.24 14.77
CA ILE A 30 -12.90 34.17 14.59
C ILE A 30 -12.36 32.86 15.17
N GLN A 31 -12.80 32.48 16.37
CA GLN A 31 -12.41 31.21 16.99
C GLN A 31 -12.86 30.02 16.13
N HIS A 32 -14.10 30.02 15.64
CA HIS A 32 -14.63 28.94 14.81
C HIS A 32 -13.90 28.82 13.47
N LEU A 33 -13.56 29.95 12.83
CA LEU A 33 -12.73 30.01 11.63
C LEU A 33 -11.32 29.46 11.90
N GLY A 34 -10.72 29.81 13.03
CA GLY A 34 -9.42 29.31 13.45
C GLY A 34 -9.41 27.78 13.62
N VAL A 35 -10.39 27.22 14.34
CA VAL A 35 -10.49 25.77 14.53
C VAL A 35 -10.76 25.05 13.21
N CYS A 36 -11.65 25.57 12.36
CA CYS A 36 -11.91 24.99 11.04
C CYS A 36 -10.67 25.02 10.14
N SER A 37 -9.92 26.13 10.16
CA SER A 37 -8.67 26.28 9.39
C SER A 37 -7.60 25.30 9.86
N PHE A 38 -7.48 25.09 11.17
CA PHE A 38 -6.54 24.14 11.76
C PHE A 38 -6.88 22.69 11.39
N VAL A 39 -8.16 22.31 11.51
CA VAL A 39 -8.62 20.97 11.09
C VAL A 39 -8.47 20.78 9.58
N ALA A 40 -8.75 21.80 8.77
CA ALA A 40 -8.52 21.77 7.33
C ALA A 40 -7.03 21.56 6.99
N LEU A 41 -6.13 22.20 7.72
CA LEU A 41 -4.69 22.07 7.51
C LEU A 41 -4.21 20.65 7.84
N ILE A 42 -4.63 20.11 8.98
CA ILE A 42 -4.31 18.72 9.35
C ILE A 42 -4.85 17.75 8.31
N SER A 43 -6.10 17.93 7.89
CA SER A 43 -6.75 17.00 6.97
C SER A 43 -6.13 17.01 5.58
N VAL A 44 -5.88 18.18 5.00
CA VAL A 44 -5.17 18.30 3.72
C VAL A 44 -3.71 17.86 3.84
N GLY A 45 -3.04 18.12 4.97
CA GLY A 45 -1.69 17.64 5.26
C GLY A 45 -1.58 16.12 5.25
N LEU A 46 -2.45 15.44 6.00
CA LEU A 46 -2.48 13.98 6.06
C LEU A 46 -2.82 13.35 4.70
N LEU A 47 -3.77 13.91 3.96
CA LEU A 47 -4.08 13.46 2.61
C LEU A 47 -2.90 13.68 1.66
N SER A 48 -2.24 14.85 1.71
CA SER A 48 -1.08 15.14 0.85
C SER A 48 0.09 14.18 1.10
N MET A 49 0.33 13.81 2.36
CA MET A 49 1.34 12.82 2.72
C MET A 49 1.00 11.42 2.21
N ALA A 50 -0.29 11.05 2.18
CA ALA A 50 -0.75 9.79 1.60
C ALA A 50 -0.58 9.75 0.06
N PHE A 51 -0.82 10.88 -0.61
CA PHE A 51 -0.70 11.05 -2.06
C PHE A 51 0.61 11.74 -2.46
N SER A 52 1.75 11.31 -1.89
CA SER A 52 3.10 11.93 -1.93
C SER A 52 3.76 12.17 -3.31
N GLY A 53 2.97 12.50 -4.33
CA GLY A 53 3.34 12.85 -5.70
C GLY A 53 2.26 13.67 -6.44
N CYS A 54 1.03 13.80 -5.93
CA CYS A 54 -0.07 14.48 -6.63
C CYS A 54 -0.30 15.94 -6.18
N LEU A 55 -0.15 16.25 -4.88
CA LEU A 55 -0.28 17.61 -4.32
C LEU A 55 1.08 18.34 -4.21
N SER A 56 2.03 18.03 -5.08
CA SER A 56 3.42 18.53 -4.96
C SER A 56 3.57 20.05 -5.08
N THR A 57 2.56 20.75 -5.62
CA THR A 57 2.63 22.21 -5.76
C THR A 57 2.07 22.87 -4.51
N PHE A 58 2.85 23.76 -3.89
CA PHE A 58 2.41 24.61 -2.77
C PHE A 58 1.06 25.32 -3.06
N ILE A 59 0.82 25.66 -4.33
CA ILE A 59 -0.44 26.23 -4.83
C ILE A 59 -1.61 25.25 -4.66
N ALA A 60 -1.43 23.98 -5.03
CA ALA A 60 -2.47 22.95 -4.91
C ALA A 60 -2.77 22.62 -3.45
N PHE A 61 -1.74 22.59 -2.60
CA PHE A 61 -1.91 22.45 -1.16
C PHE A 61 -2.70 23.62 -0.57
N SER A 62 -2.29 24.85 -0.90
CA SER A 62 -2.93 26.07 -0.38
C SER A 62 -4.37 26.21 -0.87
N SER A 63 -4.64 25.92 -2.14
CA SER A 63 -6.00 25.97 -2.69
C SER A 63 -6.90 24.90 -2.07
N SER A 64 -6.41 23.65 -1.93
CA SER A 64 -7.14 22.57 -1.27
C SER A 64 -7.44 22.90 0.20
N TRP A 65 -6.47 23.47 0.91
CA TRP A 65 -6.64 23.93 2.28
C TRP A 65 -7.71 25.02 2.39
N MET A 66 -7.66 26.04 1.55
CA MET A 66 -8.66 27.12 1.55
C MET A 66 -10.07 26.60 1.23
N VAL A 67 -10.21 25.75 0.22
CA VAL A 67 -11.50 25.13 -0.13
C VAL A 67 -12.05 24.30 1.02
N THR A 68 -11.21 23.47 1.64
CA THR A 68 -11.60 22.62 2.78
C THR A 68 -11.98 23.48 3.98
N CYS A 69 -11.23 24.55 4.26
CA CYS A 69 -11.53 25.49 5.33
C CYS A 69 -12.91 26.14 5.15
N VAL A 70 -13.20 26.67 3.95
CA VAL A 70 -14.51 27.26 3.62
C VAL A 70 -15.62 26.24 3.79
N LEU A 71 -15.44 25.01 3.28
CA LEU A 71 -16.42 23.93 3.40
C LEU A 71 -16.74 23.61 4.86
N LEU A 72 -15.72 23.51 5.71
CA LEU A 72 -15.86 23.24 7.13
C LEU A 72 -16.54 24.38 7.89
N CYS A 73 -16.21 25.63 7.56
CA CYS A 73 -16.82 26.81 8.18
C CYS A 73 -18.31 26.92 7.84
N CYS A 74 -18.70 26.57 6.62
CA CYS A 74 -20.06 26.73 6.12
C CYS A 74 -20.98 25.55 6.51
N SER A 75 -20.45 24.33 6.66
CA SER A 75 -21.28 23.13 6.80
C SER A 75 -20.98 22.33 8.06
N LYS A 76 -21.99 22.22 8.93
CA LYS A 76 -21.94 21.29 10.08
C LYS A 76 -21.82 19.83 9.63
N HIS A 77 -22.48 19.45 8.54
CA HIS A 77 -22.39 18.10 8.00
C HIS A 77 -20.98 17.77 7.51
N ALA A 78 -20.30 18.71 6.86
CA ALA A 78 -18.91 18.54 6.45
C ALA A 78 -17.98 18.34 7.66
N ARG A 79 -18.18 19.15 8.72
CA ARG A 79 -17.44 19.00 9.99
C ARG A 79 -17.60 17.61 10.59
N CYS A 80 -18.84 17.15 10.76
CA CYS A 80 -19.11 15.81 11.29
C CYS A 80 -18.53 14.70 10.39
N PHE A 81 -18.62 14.87 9.06
CA PHE A 81 -18.11 13.90 8.11
C PHE A 81 -16.59 13.74 8.19
N ILE A 82 -15.83 14.85 8.23
CA ILE A 82 -14.38 14.80 8.35
C ILE A 82 -13.95 14.13 9.66
N LEU A 83 -14.66 14.38 10.76
CA LEU A 83 -14.37 13.68 12.03
C LEU A 83 -14.60 12.18 11.93
N LEU A 84 -15.75 11.77 11.37
CA LEU A 84 -16.07 10.37 11.18
C LEU A 84 -15.09 9.68 10.23
N PHE A 85 -14.61 10.38 9.21
CA PHE A 85 -13.59 9.90 8.29
C PHE A 85 -12.29 9.56 9.05
N PHE A 86 -11.75 10.49 9.84
CA PHE A 86 -10.52 10.24 10.61
C PHE A 86 -10.71 9.18 11.70
N LEU A 87 -11.87 9.18 12.38
CA LEU A 87 -12.22 8.12 13.33
C LEU A 87 -12.25 6.75 12.65
N SER A 88 -12.82 6.65 11.45
CA SER A 88 -12.90 5.39 10.69
C SER A 88 -11.51 4.84 10.36
N CYS A 89 -10.54 5.70 10.04
CA CYS A 89 -9.15 5.30 9.85
C CYS A 89 -8.49 4.78 11.15
N GLY A 90 -8.92 5.25 12.33
CA GLY A 90 -8.40 4.82 13.63
C GLY A 90 -9.09 3.59 14.25
N LEU A 91 -10.25 3.17 13.72
CA LEU A 91 -10.92 1.95 14.14
C LEU A 91 -10.09 0.71 13.78
N ARG A 92 -10.32 -0.42 14.46
CA ARG A 92 -9.56 -1.66 14.29
C ARG A 92 -9.37 -2.05 12.82
N GLU A 93 -10.47 -2.08 12.06
CA GLU A 93 -10.46 -2.41 10.63
C GLU A 93 -9.66 -1.39 9.80
N GLY A 94 -9.83 -0.08 10.07
CA GLY A 94 -9.11 0.98 9.36
C GLY A 94 -7.61 0.98 9.66
N ARG A 95 -7.24 0.74 10.91
CA ARG A 95 -5.84 0.66 11.36
C ARG A 95 -5.14 -0.55 10.75
N ASP A 96 -5.77 -1.72 10.80
CA ASP A 96 -5.17 -2.95 10.27
C ASP A 96 -4.99 -2.84 8.74
N ALA A 97 -5.93 -2.18 8.03
CA ALA A 97 -5.79 -1.83 6.62
C ALA A 97 -4.66 -0.82 6.35
N LEU A 98 -4.51 0.21 7.19
CA LEU A 98 -3.46 1.23 7.05
C LEU A 98 -2.06 0.61 7.26
N ILE A 99 -1.92 -0.28 8.24
CA ILE A 99 -0.67 -1.01 8.50
C ILE A 99 -0.34 -1.93 7.32
N ALA A 100 -1.33 -2.65 6.79
CA ALA A 100 -1.13 -3.50 5.62
C ALA A 100 -0.68 -2.68 4.39
N ALA A 101 -1.33 -1.54 4.13
CA ALA A 101 -0.96 -0.65 3.03
C ALA A 101 0.46 -0.06 3.21
N GLY A 102 0.80 0.41 4.41
CA GLY A 102 2.13 0.92 4.73
C GLY A 102 3.22 -0.13 4.56
N THR A 103 2.96 -1.36 5.04
CA THR A 103 3.89 -2.49 4.89
C THR A 103 4.08 -2.87 3.43
N GLY A 104 3.00 -2.85 2.62
CA GLY A 104 3.07 -3.10 1.19
C GLY A 104 3.95 -2.10 0.44
N ILE A 105 3.85 -0.81 0.79
CA ILE A 105 4.72 0.24 0.22
C ILE A 105 6.20 -0.02 0.54
N VAL A 106 6.51 -0.42 1.79
CA VAL A 106 7.88 -0.73 2.21
C VAL A 106 8.42 -1.95 1.45
N ILE A 107 7.64 -3.01 1.30
CA ILE A 107 8.04 -4.22 0.56
C ILE A 107 8.35 -3.87 -0.90
N LEU A 108 7.49 -3.08 -1.55
CA LEU A 108 7.71 -2.62 -2.93
C LEU A 108 8.98 -1.78 -3.07
N GLY A 109 9.30 -0.94 -2.08
CA GLY A 109 10.54 -0.15 -2.08
C GLY A 109 11.82 -1.00 -1.97
N HIS A 110 11.77 -2.16 -1.33
CA HIS A 110 12.94 -3.04 -1.19
C HIS A 110 13.27 -3.85 -2.45
N VAL A 111 12.34 -3.93 -3.40
CA VAL A 111 12.51 -4.72 -4.62
C VAL A 111 13.71 -4.25 -5.45
N GLY A 112 13.93 -2.92 -5.57
CA GLY A 112 15.12 -2.38 -6.24
C GLY A 112 16.45 -2.84 -5.63
N ASN A 113 16.50 -2.95 -4.29
CA ASN A 113 17.69 -3.42 -3.57
C ASN A 113 17.94 -4.93 -3.80
N ILE A 114 16.87 -5.73 -3.81
CA ILE A 114 16.95 -7.16 -4.14
C ILE A 114 17.54 -7.36 -5.54
N PHE A 115 17.11 -6.55 -6.51
CA PHE A 115 17.62 -6.64 -7.88
C PHE A 115 19.09 -6.25 -8.00
N HIS A 116 19.52 -5.21 -7.29
CA HIS A 116 20.93 -4.84 -7.25
C HIS A 116 21.80 -5.99 -6.71
N ASN A 117 21.38 -6.61 -5.60
CA ASN A 117 22.08 -7.76 -5.02
C ASN A 117 22.08 -8.97 -5.95
N PHE A 118 20.96 -9.24 -6.62
CA PHE A 118 20.87 -10.37 -7.55
C PHE A 118 21.78 -10.19 -8.77
N LYS A 119 21.88 -8.97 -9.30
CA LYS A 119 22.83 -8.65 -10.38
C LYS A 119 24.27 -8.90 -9.93
N GLY A 120 24.64 -8.44 -8.73
CA GLY A 120 25.97 -8.70 -8.16
C GLY A 120 26.26 -10.20 -7.97
N LEU A 121 25.26 -10.98 -7.55
CA LEU A 121 25.37 -12.43 -7.43
C LEU A 121 25.61 -13.10 -8.80
N LEU A 122 24.85 -12.72 -9.83
CA LEU A 122 25.04 -13.23 -11.20
C LEU A 122 26.43 -12.90 -11.74
N ASP A 123 26.93 -11.68 -11.50
CA ASP A 123 28.26 -11.27 -11.92
C ASP A 123 29.35 -12.08 -11.22
N SER A 124 29.19 -12.32 -9.91
CA SER A 124 30.10 -13.17 -9.13
C SER A 124 30.11 -14.62 -9.62
N MET A 125 28.93 -15.23 -9.84
CA MET A 125 28.81 -16.58 -10.37
C MET A 125 29.42 -16.70 -11.77
N THR A 126 29.14 -15.75 -12.66
CA THR A 126 29.71 -15.71 -14.01
C THR A 126 31.23 -15.61 -13.97
N CYS A 127 31.77 -14.74 -13.09
CA CYS A 127 33.21 -14.59 -12.90
C CYS A 127 33.85 -15.88 -12.38
N ASN A 128 33.25 -16.52 -11.36
CA ASN A 128 33.75 -17.76 -10.77
C ASN A 128 33.74 -18.93 -11.77
N LEU A 129 32.65 -19.07 -12.54
CA LEU A 129 32.55 -20.08 -13.59
C LEU A 129 33.58 -19.84 -14.70
N ARG A 130 33.80 -18.57 -15.08
CA ARG A 130 34.81 -18.20 -16.08
C ARG A 130 36.21 -18.55 -15.59
N ALA A 131 36.56 -18.21 -14.36
CA ALA A 131 37.86 -18.54 -13.79
C ALA A 131 38.08 -20.06 -13.71
N LYS A 132 37.08 -20.81 -13.24
CA LYS A 132 37.22 -22.27 -13.08
C LYS A 132 37.22 -23.02 -14.42
N SER A 133 36.37 -22.66 -15.37
CA SER A 133 36.30 -23.38 -16.65
C SER A 133 37.44 -22.97 -17.60
N PHE A 134 37.63 -21.67 -17.83
CA PHE A 134 38.58 -21.17 -18.83
C PHE A 134 40.02 -21.10 -18.36
N SER A 135 40.26 -20.82 -17.09
CA SER A 135 41.64 -20.75 -16.58
C SER A 135 42.15 -22.09 -16.08
N ILE A 136 41.28 -23.02 -15.66
CA ILE A 136 41.69 -24.30 -15.07
C ILE A 136 41.30 -25.49 -15.94
N HIS A 137 40.00 -25.74 -16.15
CA HIS A 137 39.57 -26.98 -16.80
C HIS A 137 39.93 -27.08 -18.28
N PHE A 138 39.69 -26.04 -19.09
CA PHE A 138 39.99 -26.08 -20.52
C PHE A 138 41.49 -26.19 -20.84
N PRO A 139 42.39 -25.44 -20.18
CA PRO A 139 43.83 -25.62 -20.36
C PRO A 139 44.32 -27.01 -19.97
N LEU A 140 43.82 -27.58 -18.85
CA LEU A 140 44.15 -28.93 -18.43
C LEU A 140 43.67 -29.97 -19.46
N LEU A 141 42.41 -29.86 -19.92
CA LEU A 141 41.86 -30.77 -20.92
C LEU A 141 42.66 -30.72 -22.23
N LYS A 142 43.06 -29.51 -22.66
CA LYS A 142 43.94 -29.34 -23.83
C LYS A 142 45.28 -30.06 -23.65
N LYS A 143 45.89 -29.95 -22.46
CA LYS A 143 47.15 -30.63 -22.15
C LYS A 143 47.00 -32.16 -22.11
N TYR A 144 45.89 -32.69 -21.60
CA TYR A 144 45.60 -34.12 -21.65
C TYR A 144 45.41 -34.62 -23.09
N ILE A 145 44.70 -33.86 -23.93
CA ILE A 145 44.51 -34.21 -25.35
C ILE A 145 45.86 -34.20 -26.08
N GLU A 146 46.68 -33.15 -25.89
CA GLU A 146 48.05 -33.07 -26.45
C GLU A 146 48.89 -34.29 -26.03
N ALA A 147 48.80 -34.72 -24.77
CA ALA A 147 49.52 -35.89 -24.28
C ALA A 147 49.02 -37.21 -24.91
N ILE A 148 47.71 -37.39 -25.05
CA ILE A 148 47.13 -38.58 -25.70
C ILE A 148 47.53 -38.65 -27.17
N GLN A 149 47.48 -37.52 -27.88
CA GLN A 149 47.93 -37.44 -29.28
C GLN A 149 49.42 -37.75 -29.41
N TRP A 150 50.24 -37.26 -28.48
CA TRP A 150 51.67 -37.56 -28.44
C TRP A 150 51.96 -39.05 -28.20
N ILE A 151 51.26 -39.68 -27.24
CA ILE A 151 51.39 -41.13 -26.97
C ILE A 151 50.96 -41.95 -28.20
N TYR A 152 49.84 -41.60 -28.82
CA TYR A 152 49.38 -42.26 -30.03
C TYR A 152 50.39 -42.13 -31.18
N GLY A 153 50.97 -40.94 -31.38
CA GLY A 153 52.03 -40.70 -32.34
C GLY A 153 53.29 -41.52 -32.09
N LEU A 154 53.65 -41.77 -30.82
CA LEU A 154 54.71 -42.70 -30.45
C LEU A 154 54.34 -44.16 -30.75
N ALA A 155 53.10 -44.57 -30.46
CA ALA A 155 52.63 -45.94 -30.65
C ALA A 155 52.61 -46.34 -32.14
N THR A 156 52.30 -45.39 -33.04
CA THR A 156 52.38 -45.62 -34.50
C THR A 156 53.78 -45.88 -35.03
N HIS A 157 54.84 -45.55 -34.28
CA HIS A 157 56.23 -45.88 -34.63
C HIS A 157 56.74 -47.19 -34.01
N LEU A 158 55.96 -47.80 -33.11
CA LEU A 158 56.31 -49.05 -32.44
C LEU A 158 55.77 -50.24 -33.24
N SER A 159 56.28 -50.41 -34.45
CA SER A 159 56.05 -51.52 -35.38
C SER A 159 56.68 -52.84 -34.88
N LEU A 160 56.43 -53.21 -33.63
CA LEU A 160 56.98 -54.44 -33.02
C LEU A 160 55.94 -55.57 -32.98
N PHE A 161 54.67 -55.27 -33.29
CA PHE A 161 53.54 -56.22 -33.25
C PHE A 161 52.66 -56.21 -34.51
N ASP A 162 53.14 -55.65 -35.63
CA ASP A 162 52.38 -55.56 -36.89
C ASP A 162 51.98 -56.93 -37.47
N ASP A 163 52.69 -58.01 -37.09
CA ASP A 163 52.38 -59.38 -37.54
C ASP A 163 51.38 -60.14 -36.65
N LEU A 164 51.01 -59.63 -35.47
CA LEU A 164 50.15 -60.38 -34.53
C LEU A 164 48.72 -59.83 -34.41
N ILE A 165 48.48 -58.52 -34.56
CA ILE A 165 47.14 -57.93 -34.37
C ILE A 165 46.96 -56.71 -35.29
N SER A 166 46.02 -56.78 -36.23
CA SER A 166 45.67 -55.65 -37.10
C SER A 166 44.90 -54.57 -36.32
N TRP A 167 45.56 -53.45 -36.01
CA TRP A 167 44.90 -52.28 -35.43
C TRP A 167 44.46 -51.32 -36.54
N ASN A 168 43.18 -51.35 -36.92
CA ASN A 168 42.58 -50.36 -37.82
C ASN A 168 41.65 -49.45 -37.01
N GLN A 169 42.21 -48.46 -36.31
CA GLN A 169 41.42 -47.42 -35.64
C GLN A 169 41.91 -46.04 -36.02
N THR A 170 41.05 -45.26 -36.68
CA THR A 170 41.23 -43.83 -36.93
C THR A 170 40.73 -43.06 -35.71
N LEU A 171 41.66 -42.54 -34.90
CA LEU A 171 41.31 -41.68 -33.76
C LEU A 171 40.85 -40.30 -34.25
N ALA A 172 39.55 -40.15 -34.53
CA ALA A 172 38.93 -38.87 -34.84
C ALA A 172 38.56 -38.11 -33.55
N VAL A 173 39.50 -37.35 -32.99
CA VAL A 173 39.20 -36.41 -31.90
C VAL A 173 38.68 -35.11 -32.52
N SER A 174 37.37 -34.93 -32.55
CA SER A 174 36.74 -33.69 -33.01
C SER A 174 36.97 -32.57 -31.98
N LEU A 175 37.67 -31.52 -32.42
CA LEU A 175 38.09 -30.39 -31.61
C LEU A 175 36.97 -29.34 -31.55
N PHE A 176 35.82 -29.69 -30.99
CA PHE A 176 34.81 -28.69 -30.68
C PHE A 176 35.34 -27.84 -29.52
N SER A 177 35.69 -26.58 -29.78
CA SER A 177 36.21 -25.66 -28.76
C SER A 177 35.10 -25.42 -27.72
N PRO A 178 35.12 -26.14 -26.59
CA PRO A 178 33.99 -26.12 -25.66
C PRO A 178 33.95 -24.80 -24.88
N SER A 179 35.03 -24.01 -24.97
CA SER A 179 35.13 -22.68 -24.39
C SER A 179 34.20 -21.68 -25.07
N GLN A 180 34.23 -21.57 -26.40
CA GLN A 180 33.39 -20.61 -27.12
C GLN A 180 31.90 -20.93 -26.96
N ALA A 181 31.54 -22.22 -27.01
CA ALA A 181 30.17 -22.66 -26.79
C ALA A 181 29.69 -22.38 -25.34
N LEU A 182 30.53 -22.66 -24.34
CA LEU A 182 30.21 -22.37 -22.94
C LEU A 182 30.14 -20.87 -22.65
N GLU A 183 31.01 -20.06 -23.25
CA GLU A 183 30.98 -18.60 -23.11
C GLU A 183 29.71 -18.01 -23.74
N ALA A 184 29.33 -18.47 -24.92
CA ALA A 184 28.08 -18.09 -25.56
C ALA A 184 26.87 -18.46 -24.68
N GLN A 185 26.84 -19.68 -24.13
CA GLN A 185 25.76 -20.11 -23.22
C GLN A 185 25.71 -19.32 -21.92
N LEU A 186 26.87 -18.98 -21.32
CA LEU A 186 26.92 -18.15 -20.11
C LEU A 186 26.38 -16.75 -20.36
N ASN A 187 26.80 -16.12 -21.46
CA ASN A 187 26.34 -14.78 -21.82
C ASN A 187 24.85 -14.79 -22.18
N ASP A 188 24.37 -15.80 -22.92
CA ASP A 188 22.95 -15.97 -23.24
C ASP A 188 22.11 -16.16 -21.97
N THR A 189 22.49 -17.08 -21.09
CA THR A 189 21.80 -17.33 -19.81
C THR A 189 21.77 -16.08 -18.94
N LYS A 190 22.91 -15.37 -18.81
CA LYS A 190 22.99 -14.11 -18.09
C LYS A 190 22.05 -13.05 -18.70
N GLY A 191 22.01 -12.95 -20.03
CA GLY A 191 21.14 -12.05 -20.76
C GLY A 191 19.65 -12.36 -20.54
N GLN A 192 19.25 -13.62 -20.63
CA GLN A 192 17.88 -14.07 -20.38
C GLN A 192 17.43 -13.75 -18.95
N VAL A 193 18.26 -14.11 -17.97
CA VAL A 193 17.94 -13.89 -16.55
C VAL A 193 17.86 -12.38 -16.24
N LEU A 194 18.82 -11.58 -16.72
CA LEU A 194 18.77 -10.11 -16.58
C LEU A 194 17.57 -9.50 -17.31
N GLY A 195 17.17 -10.05 -18.45
CA GLY A 195 15.98 -9.64 -19.18
C GLY A 195 14.70 -9.85 -18.35
N VAL A 196 14.52 -11.06 -17.80
CA VAL A 196 13.38 -11.37 -16.91
C VAL A 196 13.40 -10.50 -15.66
N LEU A 197 14.56 -10.29 -15.05
CA LEU A 197 14.71 -9.38 -13.90
C LEU A 197 14.30 -7.96 -14.26
N TYR A 198 14.79 -7.42 -15.37
CA TYR A 198 14.47 -6.06 -15.80
C TYR A 198 12.99 -5.89 -16.11
N GLN A 199 12.35 -6.90 -16.70
CA GLN A 199 10.91 -6.93 -16.88
C GLN A 199 10.17 -6.91 -15.54
N MET A 200 10.60 -7.71 -14.55
CA MET A 200 10.01 -7.70 -13.21
C MET A 200 10.24 -6.37 -12.48
N VAL A 201 11.43 -5.76 -12.59
CA VAL A 201 11.71 -4.42 -12.03
C VAL A 201 10.76 -3.41 -12.62
N THR A 202 10.68 -3.37 -13.96
CA THR A 202 9.86 -2.40 -14.67
C THR A 202 8.38 -2.59 -14.36
N ALA A 203 7.89 -3.84 -14.34
CA ALA A 203 6.52 -4.14 -13.95
C ALA A 203 6.23 -3.72 -12.50
N THR A 204 7.18 -3.93 -11.59
CA THR A 204 7.06 -3.52 -10.18
C THR A 204 7.11 -1.99 -10.04
N GLU A 205 7.96 -1.30 -10.79
CA GLU A 205 8.06 0.17 -10.80
C GLU A 205 6.77 0.82 -11.30
N VAL A 206 6.22 0.30 -12.41
CA VAL A 206 4.94 0.73 -12.97
C VAL A 206 3.79 0.44 -11.99
N LEU A 207 3.77 -0.75 -11.39
CA LEU A 207 2.76 -1.13 -10.40
C LEU A 207 2.89 -0.32 -9.09
N SER A 208 4.11 0.05 -8.70
CA SER A 208 4.35 0.83 -7.49
C SER A 208 4.02 2.32 -7.69
N SER A 209 4.31 2.91 -8.85
CA SER A 209 4.05 4.33 -9.12
C SER A 209 2.57 4.59 -9.42
N LEU A 210 2.00 3.89 -10.42
CA LEU A 210 0.58 4.03 -10.78
C LEU A 210 -0.33 3.30 -9.79
N GLY A 211 0.04 2.08 -9.39
CA GLY A 211 -0.79 1.30 -8.48
C GLY A 211 -0.87 1.90 -7.09
N ARG A 212 0.19 2.48 -6.53
CA ARG A 212 0.09 3.18 -5.23
C ARG A 212 -0.90 4.33 -5.28
N GLN A 213 -0.87 5.13 -6.35
CA GLN A 213 -1.77 6.28 -6.47
C GLN A 213 -3.22 5.85 -6.70
N LEU A 214 -3.46 4.84 -7.55
CA LEU A 214 -4.78 4.29 -7.80
C LEU A 214 -5.35 3.56 -6.57
N LEU A 215 -4.53 2.79 -5.85
CA LEU A 215 -4.94 2.10 -4.62
C LEU A 215 -5.22 3.11 -3.50
N ALA A 216 -4.41 4.16 -3.36
CA ALA A 216 -4.68 5.24 -2.41
C ALA A 216 -5.98 5.97 -2.75
N LEU A 217 -6.24 6.25 -4.03
CA LEU A 217 -7.48 6.88 -4.48
C LEU A 217 -8.70 5.98 -4.24
N ALA A 218 -8.59 4.69 -4.60
CA ALA A 218 -9.66 3.72 -4.39
C ALA A 218 -9.95 3.52 -2.90
N GLY A 219 -8.91 3.42 -2.06
CA GLY A 219 -9.05 3.35 -0.61
C GLY A 219 -9.70 4.60 -0.04
N LEU A 220 -9.27 5.79 -0.46
CA LEU A 220 -9.89 7.05 -0.06
C LEU A 220 -11.37 7.08 -0.45
N LEU A 221 -11.70 6.72 -1.70
CA LEU A 221 -13.09 6.66 -2.18
C LEU A 221 -13.93 5.67 -1.37
N LEU A 222 -13.41 4.49 -1.07
CA LEU A 222 -14.10 3.49 -0.25
C LEU A 222 -14.38 4.01 1.16
N VAL A 223 -13.41 4.65 1.82
CA VAL A 223 -13.60 5.21 3.16
C VAL A 223 -14.56 6.40 3.13
N LEU A 224 -14.47 7.28 2.12
CA LEU A 224 -15.40 8.39 1.93
C LEU A 224 -16.85 7.89 1.69
N LEU A 225 -17.02 6.92 0.80
CA LEU A 225 -18.32 6.29 0.51
C LEU A 225 -18.86 5.57 1.75
N GLY A 226 -18.04 4.80 2.45
CA GLY A 226 -18.42 4.11 3.69
C GLY A 226 -18.86 5.09 4.78
N THR A 227 -18.09 6.17 4.99
CA THR A 227 -18.42 7.24 5.94
C THR A 227 -19.72 7.95 5.53
N GLY A 228 -19.91 8.18 4.23
CA GLY A 228 -21.11 8.84 3.69
C GLY A 228 -22.35 7.98 3.84
N LEU A 229 -22.25 6.68 3.54
CA LEU A 229 -23.31 5.70 3.75
C LEU A 229 -23.63 5.53 5.23
N PHE A 230 -22.62 5.51 6.10
CA PHE A 230 -22.79 5.47 7.54
C PHE A 230 -23.54 6.70 8.05
N MET A 231 -23.09 7.89 7.67
CA MET A 231 -23.71 9.15 8.05
C MET A 231 -25.13 9.28 7.48
N LYS A 232 -25.36 8.89 6.22
CA LYS A 232 -26.69 8.83 5.61
C LYS A 232 -27.60 7.89 6.41
N ARG A 233 -27.14 6.68 6.71
CA ARG A 233 -27.91 5.71 7.50
C ARG A 233 -28.22 6.19 8.92
N PHE A 234 -27.31 6.94 9.53
CA PHE A 234 -27.47 7.49 10.87
C PHE A 234 -28.37 8.74 10.91
N LEU A 235 -28.37 9.56 9.86
CA LEU A 235 -29.18 10.77 9.77
C LEU A 235 -30.56 10.53 9.11
N ASP A 236 -30.74 9.42 8.39
CA ASP A 236 -32.02 9.08 7.77
C ASP A 236 -33.07 8.78 8.85
N PRO A 237 -34.16 9.59 8.95
CA PRO A 237 -35.23 9.38 9.92
C PRO A 237 -35.88 7.99 9.80
N CYS A 238 -35.85 7.40 8.60
CA CYS A 238 -36.38 6.07 8.31
C CYS A 238 -35.34 4.95 8.49
N GLY A 239 -34.04 5.29 8.67
CA GLY A 239 -32.91 4.38 8.82
C GLY A 239 -32.54 4.06 10.27
N TRP A 240 -33.13 4.76 11.24
CA TRP A 240 -33.00 4.47 12.66
C TRP A 240 -33.57 3.08 12.97
N LYS A 241 -32.69 2.08 13.09
CA LYS A 241 -33.03 0.83 13.78
C LYS A 241 -33.13 1.14 15.26
N PHE A 242 -34.29 1.63 15.69
CA PHE A 242 -34.65 1.65 17.10
C PHE A 242 -34.58 0.21 17.61
N GLU A 243 -33.92 -0.07 18.74
CA GLU A 243 -34.12 -1.39 19.37
C GLU A 243 -35.48 -1.54 20.04
N ASN A 244 -36.37 -0.52 19.99
CA ASN A 244 -37.75 -0.70 20.43
C ASN A 244 -38.55 -1.22 19.24
N ILE A 245 -39.04 -2.44 19.37
CA ILE A 245 -39.92 -3.11 18.41
C ILE A 245 -41.22 -2.32 18.19
N PHE A 246 -41.62 -1.47 19.15
CA PHE A 246 -42.82 -0.64 19.08
C PHE A 246 -42.65 0.66 18.27
N ILE A 247 -41.43 1.10 17.96
CA ILE A 247 -41.20 2.31 17.17
C ILE A 247 -41.16 1.93 15.68
N THR A 248 -42.32 2.02 15.03
CA THR A 248 -42.48 1.73 13.60
C THR A 248 -42.29 2.98 12.74
N LYS A 249 -42.04 2.81 11.44
CA LYS A 249 -41.96 3.93 10.48
C LYS A 249 -43.25 4.78 10.44
N GLN A 250 -44.41 4.16 10.69
CA GLN A 250 -45.69 4.87 10.79
C GLN A 250 -45.77 5.72 12.06
N PHE A 251 -45.31 5.19 13.20
CA PHE A 251 -45.21 5.95 14.44
C PHE A 251 -44.26 7.15 14.29
N VAL A 252 -43.12 6.98 13.62
CA VAL A 252 -42.18 8.08 13.34
C VAL A 252 -42.86 9.19 12.53
N ARG A 253 -43.57 8.84 11.45
CA ARG A 253 -44.31 9.83 10.66
C ARG A 253 -45.43 10.50 11.44
N PHE A 254 -46.14 9.75 12.27
CA PHE A 254 -47.20 10.29 13.12
C PHE A 254 -46.62 11.27 14.15
N ASP A 255 -45.54 10.89 14.84
CA ASP A 255 -44.83 11.74 15.80
C ASP A 255 -44.29 13.02 15.14
N GLU A 256 -43.80 12.91 13.91
CA GLU A 256 -43.30 14.06 13.14
C GLU A 256 -44.44 14.99 12.68
N MET A 257 -45.60 14.44 12.33
CA MET A 257 -46.82 15.21 12.07
C MET A 257 -47.31 15.96 13.31
N GLU A 258 -47.42 15.27 14.45
CA GLU A 258 -47.80 15.88 15.73
C GLU A 258 -46.79 16.98 16.11
N ARG A 259 -45.51 16.79 15.80
CA ARG A 259 -44.45 17.80 16.01
C ARG A 259 -44.68 19.06 15.20
N GLN A 260 -45.08 18.92 13.94
CA GLN A 260 -45.41 20.06 13.09
C GLN A 260 -46.67 20.80 13.56
N LEU A 261 -47.58 20.08 14.22
CA LEU A 261 -48.78 20.62 14.85
C LEU A 261 -48.54 21.14 16.29
N GLN A 262 -47.27 21.25 16.71
CA GLN A 262 -46.85 21.63 18.07
C GLN A 262 -47.46 20.79 19.20
N ARG A 263 -47.74 19.51 18.93
CA ARG A 263 -48.24 18.56 19.92
C ARG A 263 -47.11 17.69 20.50
N PRO A 264 -47.29 17.11 21.71
CA PRO A 264 -46.25 16.36 22.39
C PRO A 264 -45.79 15.14 21.59
N CYS A 265 -44.47 14.93 21.54
CA CYS A 265 -43.80 13.93 20.71
C CYS A 265 -42.86 13.05 21.55
N VAL A 266 -42.70 11.79 21.14
CA VAL A 266 -41.99 10.73 21.85
C VAL A 266 -40.55 10.52 21.33
N LEU A 267 -40.24 10.88 20.09
CA LEU A 267 -38.92 10.64 19.47
C LEU A 267 -37.95 11.82 19.66
N PRO A 268 -36.62 11.61 19.73
CA PRO A 268 -35.84 10.44 19.28
C PRO A 268 -35.32 9.51 20.41
N LEU A 269 -35.34 8.15 20.31
CA LEU A 269 -34.93 7.27 21.44
C LEU A 269 -34.05 5.99 21.22
N ASN A 270 -32.93 5.91 21.95
CA ASN A 270 -31.83 4.92 22.12
C ASN A 270 -31.85 4.18 23.50
N LYS A 271 -30.95 3.21 23.76
CA LYS A 271 -31.01 2.06 24.71
C LYS A 271 -31.22 2.33 26.19
N LYS A 272 -30.94 3.53 26.71
CA LYS A 272 -31.37 3.90 28.07
C LYS A 272 -32.76 4.51 28.05
N GLU A 273 -33.08 5.27 27.01
CA GLU A 273 -34.36 5.98 26.85
C GLU A 273 -35.56 5.04 26.86
N ARG A 274 -35.33 3.84 26.36
CA ARG A 274 -36.30 2.75 26.34
C ARG A 274 -36.55 2.11 27.70
N LYS A 275 -35.55 2.03 28.58
CA LYS A 275 -35.70 1.43 29.93
C LYS A 275 -36.41 2.35 30.93
N LYS A 276 -36.41 3.66 30.66
CA LYS A 276 -37.01 4.74 31.47
C LYS A 276 -38.46 5.05 31.10
N PHE A 277 -38.81 4.89 29.82
CA PHE A 277 -40.16 5.22 29.37
C PHE A 277 -41.22 4.33 30.03
N THR A 278 -40.84 3.11 30.41
CA THR A 278 -41.71 2.10 31.03
C THR A 278 -41.59 1.98 32.55
N SER A 279 -40.59 2.55 33.24
CA SER A 279 -40.57 2.51 34.72
C SER A 279 -41.44 3.59 35.38
N GLY A 280 -41.82 4.66 34.67
CA GLY A 280 -42.58 5.81 35.21
C GLY A 280 -44.10 5.73 35.10
N PHE A 281 -44.65 4.73 34.42
CA PHE A 281 -46.09 4.48 34.37
C PHE A 281 -46.55 3.39 35.37
N GLN A 282 -45.66 2.88 36.22
CA GLN A 282 -45.94 1.77 37.14
C GLN A 282 -45.42 1.96 38.60
N SER A 283 -45.43 3.18 39.16
CA SER A 283 -45.53 3.35 40.63
C SER A 283 -46.73 4.21 40.99
#